data_AF-A0A7Y2FBF8-F1
#
_entry.id   AF-A0A7Y2FBF8-F1
#
_cell.length_a   1.000
_cell.length_b   1.000
_cell.length_c   1.000
_cell.angle_alpha   90.00
_cell.angle_beta   90.00
_cell.angle_gamma   90.00
#
_symmetry.space_group_name_H-M   'P 1'
#
loop_
_entity.id
_entity.type
_entity.pdbx_description
1 polymer ?
#
loop_
_entity_poly.entity_id
_entity_poly.type
_entity_poly.pdbx_seq_one_letter_code
_entity_poly.pdbx_strand_id
1 'polypeptide(L)'
;NLLPLVITAGVMGFVGVPIKPSTILVFSIAFGISVDDTIHFLAKYRQELTANRWQIKKSVYAALRETGVSMFYTSIVLFFGFSVFVISNFGGTVALGALVSATLLFAMLANLILLPSLLLSLERSIANKEVLRKPQIDILPKEEDNI
;
A
#
# COMPACT_ATOMS: atom_id res chain seq x y z
N ASN A 1 5.62 -4.08 0.20
CA ASN A 1 5.37 -3.97 1.66
C ASN A 1 6.58 -4.24 2.54
N LEU A 2 7.51 -5.15 2.20
CA LEU A 2 8.77 -5.27 2.96
C LEU A 2 9.75 -4.10 2.70
N LEU A 3 9.76 -3.53 1.50
CA LEU A 3 10.68 -2.45 1.13
C LEU A 3 10.63 -1.24 2.09
N PRO A 4 9.45 -0.64 2.40
CA PRO A 4 9.37 0.45 3.38
C PRO A 4 9.93 0.07 4.75
N LEU A 5 9.70 -1.18 5.19
CA LEU A 5 10.21 -1.67 6.48
C LEU A 5 11.74 -1.79 6.47
N VAL A 6 12.32 -2.28 5.38
CA VAL A 6 13.78 -2.36 5.21
C VAL A 6 14.39 -0.96 5.18
N ILE A 7 13.75 -0.01 4.51
CA ILE A 7 14.17 1.40 4.51
C ILE A 7 14.15 1.94 5.94
N THR A 8 13.06 1.73 6.69
CA THR A 8 12.97 2.17 8.08
C THR A 8 14.02 1.52 8.97
N ALA A 9 14.25 0.21 8.84
CA ALA A 9 15.30 -0.48 9.58
C ALA A 9 16.70 0.08 9.24
N GLY A 10 16.95 0.41 7.97
CA GLY A 10 18.18 1.06 7.52
C GLY A 10 18.35 2.47 8.12
N VAL A 11 17.28 3.28 8.13
CA VAL A 11 17.27 4.60 8.76
C VAL A 11 17.51 4.49 10.26
N MET A 12 16.87 3.52 10.94
CA MET A 12 17.10 3.26 12.37
C MET A 12 18.56 2.90 12.65
N GLY A 13 19.15 2.02 11.84
CA GLY A 13 20.56 1.63 11.95
C GLY A 13 21.51 2.81 11.73
N PHE A 14 21.21 3.66 10.74
CA PHE A 14 22.01 4.85 10.42
C PHE A 14 21.95 5.92 11.52
N VAL A 15 20.76 6.17 12.08
CA VAL A 15 20.55 7.16 13.15
C VAL A 15 20.93 6.61 14.54
N GLY A 16 21.20 5.31 14.65
CA GLY A 16 21.56 4.66 15.91
C GLY A 16 20.37 4.46 16.85
N VAL A 17 19.14 4.36 16.32
CA VAL A 17 17.94 4.10 17.13
C VAL A 17 17.95 2.62 17.56
N PRO A 18 18.04 2.32 18.87
CA PRO A 18 18.09 0.95 19.35
C PRO A 18 16.74 0.24 19.16
N ILE A 19 16.78 -1.04 18.81
CA ILE A 19 15.59 -1.88 18.76
C ILE A 19 15.13 -2.15 20.20
N LYS A 20 13.97 -1.58 20.55
CA LYS A 20 13.28 -1.74 21.83
C LYS A 20 11.89 -2.34 21.57
N PRO A 21 11.20 -2.89 22.59
CA PRO A 21 9.83 -3.37 22.43
C PRO A 21 8.89 -2.33 21.79
N SER A 22 9.04 -1.05 22.12
CA SER A 22 8.26 0.05 21.54
C SER A 22 8.53 0.27 20.04
N THR A 23 9.77 0.05 19.58
CA THR A 23 10.13 0.25 18.16
C THR A 23 9.81 -0.97 17.31
N ILE A 24 9.72 -2.18 17.90
CA ILE A 24 9.30 -3.39 17.16
C ILE A 24 7.83 -3.26 16.70
N LEU A 25 6.98 -2.62 17.51
CA LEU A 25 5.57 -2.37 17.16
C LEU A 25 5.41 -1.56 15.86
N VAL A 26 6.39 -0.70 15.54
CA VAL A 26 6.41 0.09 14.30
C VAL A 26 6.30 -0.83 13.08
N PHE A 27 7.07 -1.92 13.06
CA PHE A 27 7.10 -2.84 11.92
C PHE A 27 5.76 -3.54 11.74
N SER A 28 5.12 -3.98 12.82
CA SER A 28 3.80 -4.63 12.76
C SER A 28 2.71 -3.68 12.27
N ILE A 29 2.66 -2.46 12.81
CA ILE A 29 1.67 -1.44 12.44
C ILE A 29 1.86 -1.04 10.97
N ALA A 30 3.08 -0.67 10.59
CA ALA A 30 3.39 -0.23 9.24
C ALA A 30 3.18 -1.34 8.21
N PHE A 31 3.48 -2.60 8.56
CA PHE A 31 3.21 -3.73 7.68
C PHE A 31 1.70 -3.90 7.43
N GLY A 32 0.89 -3.88 8.49
CA GLY A 32 -0.57 -4.01 8.37
C GLY A 32 -1.17 -2.95 7.46
N ILE A 33 -0.82 -1.69 7.67
CA ILE A 33 -1.31 -0.56 6.86
C ILE A 33 -0.81 -0.66 5.41
N SER A 34 0.48 -0.95 5.21
CA SER A 34 1.07 -1.07 3.87
C SER A 34 0.43 -2.21 3.06
N VAL A 35 0.04 -3.31 3.72
CA VAL A 35 -0.65 -4.43 3.09
C VAL A 35 -2.09 -4.07 2.74
N ASP A 36 -2.81 -3.36 3.61
CA ASP A 36 -4.16 -2.88 3.34
C ASP A 36 -4.22 -2.01 2.08
N ASP A 37 -3.31 -1.04 1.95
CA ASP A 37 -3.16 -0.23 0.74
C ASP A 37 -2.96 -1.13 -0.49
N THR A 38 -2.00 -2.06 -0.45
CA THR A 38 -1.74 -2.96 -1.58
C THR A 38 -2.99 -3.75 -1.97
N ILE A 39 -3.75 -4.26 -0.99
CA ILE A 39 -4.99 -5.00 -1.23
C ILE A 39 -6.03 -4.09 -1.87
N HIS A 40 -6.20 -2.87 -1.38
CA HIS A 40 -7.13 -1.88 -1.93
C HIS A 40 -6.83 -1.59 -3.41
N PHE A 41 -5.56 -1.36 -3.75
CA PHE A 41 -5.12 -1.17 -5.13
C PHE A 41 -5.36 -2.41 -5.99
N LEU A 42 -4.92 -3.59 -5.53
CA LEU A 42 -5.02 -4.83 -6.31
C LEU A 42 -6.46 -5.26 -6.54
N ALA A 43 -7.35 -5.03 -5.56
CA ALA A 43 -8.78 -5.29 -5.71
C ALA A 43 -9.38 -4.44 -6.84
N LYS A 44 -9.09 -3.14 -6.87
CA LYS A 44 -9.53 -2.24 -7.94
C LYS A 44 -8.90 -2.56 -9.28
N TYR A 45 -7.59 -2.83 -9.30
CA TYR A 45 -6.90 -3.30 -10.50
C TYR A 45 -7.55 -4.55 -11.11
N ARG A 46 -7.96 -5.51 -10.27
CA ARG A 46 -8.65 -6.72 -10.73
C ARG A 46 -10.04 -6.45 -11.30
N GLN A 47 -10.80 -5.54 -10.71
CA GLN A 47 -12.08 -5.08 -11.26
C GLN A 47 -11.86 -4.43 -12.63
N GLU A 48 -10.89 -3.52 -12.73
CA GLU A 48 -10.53 -2.80 -13.96
C GLU A 48 -9.96 -3.72 -15.05
N LEU A 49 -9.29 -4.82 -14.70
CA LEU A 49 -8.86 -5.85 -15.66
C LEU A 49 -10.07 -6.53 -16.31
N THR A 50 -11.10 -6.82 -15.53
CA THR A 50 -12.31 -7.46 -16.03
C THR A 50 -13.10 -6.50 -16.93
N ALA A 51 -13.24 -5.24 -16.51
CA ALA A 51 -13.93 -4.19 -17.27
C ALA A 51 -13.21 -3.82 -18.58
N ASN A 52 -11.87 -3.72 -18.57
CA ASN A 52 -11.08 -3.31 -19.73
C ASN A 52 -10.59 -4.47 -20.60
N ARG A 53 -11.31 -5.61 -20.61
CA ARG A 53 -10.98 -6.79 -21.43
C ARG A 53 -9.52 -7.24 -21.29
N TRP A 54 -8.98 -7.21 -20.08
CA TRP A 54 -7.62 -7.64 -19.74
C TRP A 54 -6.50 -6.76 -20.31
N GLN A 55 -6.79 -5.50 -20.63
CA GLN A 55 -5.77 -4.52 -21.01
C GLN A 55 -5.04 -3.97 -19.78
N ILE A 56 -3.93 -4.61 -19.42
CA ILE A 56 -3.17 -4.36 -18.18
C ILE A 56 -2.81 -2.89 -18.02
N LYS A 57 -2.24 -2.24 -19.05
CA LYS A 57 -1.91 -0.80 -18.97
C LYS A 57 -3.12 0.04 -18.58
N LYS A 58 -4.22 -0.12 -19.32
CA LYS A 58 -5.46 0.65 -19.09
C LYS A 58 -6.01 0.41 -17.68
N SER A 59 -6.00 -0.84 -17.23
CA SER A 59 -6.47 -1.22 -15.90
C SER A 59 -5.60 -0.69 -14.77
N VAL A 60 -4.27 -0.69 -14.92
CA VAL A 60 -3.34 -0.10 -13.93
C VAL A 60 -3.60 1.41 -13.79
N TYR A 61 -3.72 2.14 -14.90
CA TYR A 61 -3.98 3.58 -14.87
C TYR A 61 -5.35 3.91 -14.27
N ALA A 62 -6.39 3.12 -14.60
CA ALA A 62 -7.73 3.30 -14.04
C ALA A 62 -7.73 3.06 -12.52
N ALA A 63 -7.14 1.95 -12.07
CA ALA A 63 -7.03 1.63 -10.65
C ALA A 63 -6.21 2.69 -9.88
N LEU A 64 -5.11 3.17 -10.45
CA LEU A 64 -4.29 4.23 -9.84
C LEU A 64 -5.05 5.54 -9.73
N ARG A 65 -5.85 5.91 -10.74
CA ARG A 65 -6.64 7.15 -10.72
C ARG A 65 -7.73 7.12 -9.64
N GLU A 66 -8.36 5.97 -9.44
CA GLU A 66 -9.42 5.83 -8.44
C GLU A 66 -8.85 5.66 -7.02
N THR A 67 -7.91 4.74 -6.83
CA THR A 67 -7.37 4.41 -5.49
C THR A 67 -6.29 5.38 -5.02
N GLY A 68 -5.56 6.02 -5.93
CA GLY A 68 -4.38 6.80 -5.56
C GLY A 68 -4.69 8.00 -4.68
N VAL A 69 -5.81 8.68 -4.94
CA VAL A 69 -6.28 9.80 -4.11
C VAL A 69 -6.69 9.30 -2.72
N SER A 70 -7.41 8.19 -2.64
CA SER A 70 -7.83 7.57 -1.37
C SER A 70 -6.64 7.20 -0.50
N MET A 71 -5.66 6.49 -1.08
CA MET A 71 -4.42 6.10 -0.41
C MET A 71 -3.59 7.28 0.08
N PHE A 72 -3.55 8.36 -0.71
CA PHE A 72 -2.84 9.56 -0.32
C PHE A 72 -3.48 10.22 0.91
N TYR A 73 -4.81 10.32 0.93
CA TYR A 73 -5.53 10.87 2.08
C TYR A 73 -5.35 10.03 3.34
N THR A 74 -5.53 8.71 3.26
CA THR A 74 -5.34 7.82 4.42
C THR A 74 -3.92 7.93 4.96
N SER A 75 -2.92 7.93 4.08
CA SER A 75 -1.52 8.05 4.46
C SER A 75 -1.18 9.38 5.12
N ILE A 76 -1.70 10.51 4.62
CA ILE A 76 -1.50 11.82 5.24
C ILE A 76 -2.16 11.91 6.62
N VAL A 77 -3.39 11.43 6.74
CA VAL A 77 -4.12 11.42 8.02
C VAL A 77 -3.35 10.60 9.05
N LEU A 78 -2.87 9.41 8.67
CA LEU A 78 -2.05 8.56 9.53
C LEU A 78 -0.70 9.18 9.84
N PHE A 79 -0.04 9.80 8.86
CA PHE A 79 1.22 10.51 9.06
C PHE A 79 1.09 11.56 10.16
N PHE A 80 0.08 12.44 10.08
CA PHE A 80 -0.15 13.44 11.11
C PHE A 80 -0.63 12.82 12.43
N GLY A 81 -1.48 11.79 12.38
CA GLY A 81 -1.95 11.06 13.56
C GLY A 81 -0.82 10.46 14.39
N PHE A 82 0.15 9.81 13.74
CA PHE A 82 1.35 9.29 14.41
C PHE A 82 2.36 10.39 14.76
N SER A 83 2.43 11.48 14.00
CA SER A 83 3.35 12.59 14.28
C SER A 83 3.04 13.29 15.61
N VAL A 84 1.78 13.28 16.06
CA VAL A 84 1.40 13.81 17.39
C VAL A 84 2.17 13.12 18.53
N PHE A 85 2.54 11.84 18.37
CA PHE A 85 3.30 11.10 19.38
C PHE A 85 4.73 11.61 19.59
N VAL A 86 5.28 12.38 18.65
CA VAL A 86 6.60 13.01 18.78
C VAL A 86 6.62 14.06 19.91
N ILE A 87 5.46 14.59 20.29
CA ILE A 87 5.32 15.59 21.37
C ILE A 87 5.39 14.92 22.77
N SER A 88 5.41 13.58 22.84
CA SER A 88 5.41 12.85 24.11
C SER A 88 6.69 13.04 24.93
N ASN A 89 6.56 13.04 26.26
CA ASN A 89 7.70 12.99 27.18
C ASN A 89 8.33 11.58 27.29
N PHE A 90 7.69 10.55 26.75
CA PHE A 90 8.22 9.19 26.77
C PHE A 90 8.97 8.88 25.47
N GLY A 91 10.29 8.74 25.55
CA GLY A 91 11.15 8.55 24.37
C GLY A 91 10.77 7.34 23.50
N GLY A 92 10.18 6.29 24.07
CA GLY A 92 9.66 5.15 23.30
C GLY A 92 8.48 5.52 22.40
N THR A 93 7.59 6.38 22.87
CA THR A 93 6.44 6.90 22.12
C THR A 93 6.88 7.90 21.05
N VAL A 94 7.86 8.75 21.36
CA VAL A 94 8.47 9.67 20.39
C VAL A 94 9.08 8.90 19.22
N ALA A 95 9.89 7.88 19.51
CA ALA A 95 10.50 7.03 18.49
C ALA A 95 9.44 6.30 17.67
N LEU A 96 8.39 5.77 18.31
CA LEU A 96 7.27 5.14 17.60
C LEU A 96 6.59 6.13 16.64
N GLY A 97 6.24 7.32 17.13
CA GLY A 97 5.59 8.36 16.32
C GLY A 97 6.39 8.74 15.08
N ALA A 98 7.67 9.04 15.27
CA ALA A 98 8.56 9.45 14.19
C ALA A 98 8.82 8.31 13.18
N LEU A 99 9.03 7.08 13.66
CA LEU A 99 9.33 5.96 12.78
C LEU A 99 8.09 5.48 12.02
N VAL A 100 6.92 5.39 12.67
CA VAL A 100 5.69 4.98 11.97
C VAL A 100 5.33 6.01 10.91
N SER A 101 5.33 7.30 11.24
CA SER A 101 4.96 8.35 10.27
C SER A 101 5.89 8.33 9.05
N ALA A 102 7.21 8.25 9.24
CA ALA A 102 8.17 8.12 8.15
C ALA A 102 7.94 6.83 7.33
N THR A 103 7.73 5.69 7.99
CA THR A 103 7.51 4.41 7.31
C THR A 103 6.26 4.44 6.44
N LEU A 104 5.16 5.01 6.94
CA LEU A 104 3.92 5.12 6.20
C LEU A 104 4.05 6.03 4.97
N LEU A 105 4.82 7.11 5.09
CA LEU A 105 5.12 7.97 3.95
C LEU A 105 5.89 7.20 2.86
N PHE A 106 6.91 6.42 3.24
CA PHE A 106 7.62 5.56 2.30
C PHE A 106 6.75 4.43 1.75
N ALA A 107 5.85 3.86 2.55
CA ALA A 107 4.92 2.82 2.13
C ALA A 107 3.93 3.34 1.08
N MET A 108 3.36 4.52 1.29
CA MET A 108 2.51 5.20 0.33
C MET A 108 3.24 5.43 -1.00
N LEU A 109 4.47 5.96 -0.96
CA LEU A 109 5.28 6.18 -2.17
C LEU A 109 5.59 4.87 -2.89
N ALA A 110 5.94 3.81 -2.15
CA ALA A 110 6.15 2.50 -2.74
C ALA A 110 4.86 1.95 -3.39
N ASN A 111 3.70 2.10 -2.74
CA ASN A 111 2.43 1.62 -3.28
C ASN A 111 1.94 2.44 -4.49
N LEU A 112 2.18 3.76 -4.53
CA LEU A 112 1.76 4.60 -5.66
C LEU A 112 2.71 4.56 -6.86
N ILE A 113 4.00 4.27 -6.64
CA ILE A 113 5.02 4.31 -7.69
C ILE A 113 5.47 2.90 -8.08
N LEU A 114 5.96 2.14 -7.10
CA LEU A 114 6.59 0.85 -7.36
C LEU A 114 5.56 -0.21 -7.78
N LEU A 115 4.40 -0.27 -7.12
CA LEU A 115 3.39 -1.29 -7.42
C LEU A 115 2.82 -1.15 -8.86
N PRO A 116 2.37 0.03 -9.35
CA PRO A 116 1.96 0.19 -10.74
C PRO A 116 3.10 -0.13 -11.73
N SER A 117 4.32 0.33 -11.44
CA SER A 117 5.50 0.07 -12.28
C SER A 117 5.80 -1.43 -12.40
N LEU A 118 5.71 -2.17 -11.29
CA LEU A 118 5.86 -3.62 -11.28
C LEU A 118 4.78 -4.31 -12.10
N LEU A 119 3.52 -3.91 -11.96
CA LEU A 119 2.42 -4.50 -12.73
C LEU A 119 2.56 -4.26 -14.24
N LEU A 120 3.02 -3.07 -14.64
CA LEU A 120 3.28 -2.73 -16.04
C LEU A 120 4.50 -3.46 -16.61
N SER A 121 5.55 -3.65 -15.80
CA SER A 121 6.76 -4.37 -16.22
C SER A 121 6.52 -5.88 -16.34
N LEU A 122 5.73 -6.46 -15.43
CA LEU A 122 5.39 -7.88 -15.41
C LEU A 122 4.21 -8.25 -16.33
N GLU A 123 3.73 -7.30 -17.14
CA GLU A 123 2.64 -7.47 -18.12
C GLU A 123 2.87 -8.73 -19.01
N ARG A 124 4.11 -8.98 -19.44
CA ARG A 124 4.45 -10.14 -20.29
C ARG A 124 4.53 -11.49 -19.57
N SER A 125 4.66 -11.53 -18.24
CA SER A 125 5.03 -12.75 -17.52
C SER A 125 3.98 -13.27 -16.52
N ILE A 126 3.17 -12.40 -15.89
CA ILE A 126 2.30 -12.81 -14.77
C ILE A 126 0.82 -12.42 -14.96
N ALA A 127 0.54 -11.33 -15.68
CA ALA A 127 -0.83 -10.80 -15.78
C ALA A 127 -1.63 -11.36 -16.98
N ASN A 128 -1.38 -12.59 -17.40
CA ASN A 128 -2.19 -13.27 -18.43
C ASN A 128 -3.46 -13.90 -17.82
N LYS A 129 -4.52 -14.02 -18.64
CA LYS A 129 -5.81 -14.66 -18.29
C LYS A 129 -5.68 -16.04 -17.63
N GLU A 130 -4.56 -16.73 -17.88
CA GLU A 130 -4.30 -18.07 -17.34
C GLU A 130 -3.89 -18.07 -15.86
N VAL A 131 -3.25 -17.00 -15.38
CA VAL A 131 -2.73 -16.90 -14.00
C VAL A 131 -3.77 -16.26 -13.07
N LEU A 132 -4.43 -15.19 -13.52
CA LEU A 132 -5.50 -14.54 -12.77
C LEU A 132 -6.84 -15.22 -13.09
N ARG A 133 -7.14 -16.34 -12.42
CA ARG A 133 -8.44 -16.99 -12.56
C ARG A 133 -9.56 -16.06 -12.11
N LYS A 134 -10.64 -16.02 -12.90
CA LYS A 134 -11.91 -15.40 -12.49
C LYS A 134 -12.35 -16.01 -11.15
N PRO A 135 -12.91 -15.22 -10.22
CA PRO A 135 -13.38 -15.78 -8.97
C PRO A 135 -14.52 -16.74 -9.30
N GLN A 136 -14.60 -17.90 -8.64
CA GLN A 136 -15.66 -18.87 -8.90
C GLN A 136 -17.05 -18.35 -8.46
N ILE A 137 -17.06 -17.35 -7.58
CA ILE A 137 -18.26 -16.70 -7.06
C ILE A 137 -18.25 -15.25 -7.53
N ASP A 138 -19.26 -14.92 -8.34
CA ASP A 138 -19.50 -13.57 -8.83
C ASP A 138 -20.33 -12.80 -7.80
N ILE A 139 -19.64 -12.10 -6.90
CA ILE A 139 -20.25 -11.27 -5.83
C ILE A 139 -20.52 -9.83 -6.29
N LEU A 140 -20.16 -9.50 -7.52
CA LEU A 140 -20.48 -8.21 -8.12
C LEU A 140 -21.91 -8.31 -8.67
N PRO A 141 -22.82 -7.38 -8.30
CA PRO A 141 -24.12 -7.31 -8.94
C PRO A 141 -23.89 -7.07 -10.44
N LYS A 142 -24.47 -7.93 -11.28
CA LYS A 142 -24.49 -7.69 -12.72
C LYS A 142 -25.39 -6.48 -12.93
N GLU A 143 -24.85 -5.40 -13.47
CA GLU A 143 -25.69 -4.35 -14.04
C GLU A 143 -26.57 -5.03 -15.10
N GLU A 144 -27.88 -5.04 -14.85
CA GLU A 144 -28.85 -5.53 -15.82
C GLU A 144 -28.65 -4.73 -17.12
N ASP A 145 -28.37 -5.44 -18.20
CA ASP A 145 -28.39 -4.89 -19.55
C ASP A 145 -29.79 -4.31 -19.79
N ASN A 146 -29.94 -3.01 -19.56
CA ASN A 146 -31.14 -2.26 -19.94
C ASN A 146 -31.18 -2.21 -21.47
N ILE A 147 -31.89 -3.18 -22.05
CA ILE A 147 -32.43 -3.16 -23.42
C ILE A 147 -33.86 -2.63 -23.36
#